data_AF-A0A497E9A8-F1
#
_entry.id   AF-A0A497E9A8-F1
#
_cell.length_a   1.000
_cell.length_b   1.000
_cell.length_c   1.000
_cell.angle_alpha   90.00
_cell.angle_beta   90.00
_cell.angle_gamma   90.00
#
_symmetry.space_group_name_H-M   'P 1'
#
loop_
_entity.id
_entity.type
_entity.pdbx_description
1 polymer ?
#
loop_
_entity_poly.entity_id
_entity_poly.type
_entity_poly.pdbx_seq_one_letter_code
_entity_poly.pdbx_strand_id
1 'polypeptide(L)'
;MFAFLAVCTVGPLGAQGVPSGYQEYFILGYEQHVWDMMDRVVNGEGAGPLDDGSNSLITATANADFQVIYYDHWEDGFEADIFNPAQASTMVLGDGDPSNGDACDFTLDVCTSDTLDRGQYVNLASNAGLSAGCTVPSIDPLTFTDLCSTVPVNPRCATPGACTDSEFRFDGGDLLRSTGGPLSVVHTQDPMTQYIGGSTEILAREAVNEAFAYSIPVGEDLHDAGFFIPFKYVDLNIVAFEDDTSILVTSPGAGAVSFILDRGQHWSSQGFIDDGAQDATIQITVNAGAKVSTTKPISGLLFTGG
;
A
#
# COMPACT_ATOMS: atom_id res chain seq x y z
N MET A 1 4.38 10.04 -17.12
CA MET A 1 3.32 11.08 -17.18
C MET A 1 2.02 10.39 -16.79
N PHE A 2 1.57 10.60 -15.57
CA PHE A 2 0.43 9.88 -14.99
C PHE A 2 -0.86 10.63 -15.33
N ALA A 3 -1.84 9.90 -15.88
CA ALA A 3 -3.19 10.41 -16.13
C ALA A 3 -4.18 9.40 -15.56
N PHE A 4 -4.89 9.78 -14.50
CA PHE A 4 -5.99 9.01 -13.93
C PHE A 4 -7.32 9.57 -14.42
N LEU A 5 -8.19 8.68 -14.90
CA LEU A 5 -9.62 8.94 -15.09
C LEU A 5 -10.39 7.77 -14.47
N ALA A 6 -10.83 7.93 -13.22
CA ALA A 6 -11.84 7.08 -12.61
C ALA A 6 -13.21 7.72 -12.83
N VAL A 7 -14.07 7.11 -13.65
CA VAL A 7 -15.48 7.50 -13.75
C VAL A 7 -16.28 6.48 -12.94
N CYS A 8 -16.65 6.86 -11.72
CA CYS A 8 -17.55 6.10 -10.86
C CYS A 8 -18.94 6.77 -10.88
N THR A 9 -19.97 6.09 -11.39
CA THR A 9 -21.36 6.55 -11.27
C THR A 9 -22.05 5.74 -10.17
N VAL A 10 -22.24 6.34 -8.99
CA VAL A 10 -22.93 5.73 -7.84
C VAL A 10 -24.29 6.40 -7.65
N GLY A 11 -25.37 5.61 -7.59
CA GLY A 11 -26.68 6.06 -7.12
C GLY A 11 -26.75 5.95 -5.59
N PRO A 12 -27.53 6.79 -4.88
CA PRO A 12 -27.51 6.77 -3.43
C PRO A 12 -28.42 5.64 -2.89
N LEU A 13 -27.99 4.93 -1.85
CA LEU A 13 -28.70 4.78 -0.56
C LEU A 13 -28.11 3.62 0.26
N GLY A 14 -27.59 3.96 1.45
CA GLY A 14 -27.27 2.98 2.49
C GLY A 14 -26.37 3.53 3.59
N ALA A 15 -26.89 4.40 4.47
CA ALA A 15 -26.16 4.80 5.68
C ALA A 15 -26.05 3.59 6.64
N GLN A 16 -24.85 3.03 6.80
CA GLN A 16 -24.54 1.94 7.72
C GLN A 16 -23.71 2.46 8.91
N GLY A 17 -23.97 1.92 10.11
CA GLY A 17 -23.58 2.43 11.44
C GLY A 17 -22.10 2.43 11.80
N VAL A 18 -21.28 3.08 11.00
CA VAL A 18 -19.92 3.52 11.32
C VAL A 18 -20.01 4.88 12.03
N PRO A 19 -19.25 5.16 13.12
CA PRO A 19 -19.21 6.49 13.71
C PRO A 19 -18.96 7.54 12.63
N SER A 20 -19.75 8.62 12.60
CA SER A 20 -19.55 9.68 11.62
C SER A 20 -18.11 10.17 11.69
N GLY A 21 -17.36 10.08 10.59
CA GLY A 21 -15.95 10.46 10.55
C GLY A 21 -14.94 9.36 10.86
N TYR A 22 -15.32 8.08 10.79
CA TYR A 22 -14.36 6.98 10.70
C TYR A 22 -14.04 6.63 9.24
N GLN A 23 -12.79 6.27 8.96
CA GLN A 23 -12.36 5.70 7.68
C GLN A 23 -11.33 4.58 7.90
N GLU A 24 -11.35 3.58 7.02
CA GLU A 24 -10.39 2.48 6.98
C GLU A 24 -9.59 2.49 5.68
N TYR A 25 -8.28 2.29 5.77
CA TYR A 25 -7.35 2.23 4.65
C TYR A 25 -6.41 1.04 4.86
N PHE A 26 -6.19 0.26 3.79
CA PHE A 26 -4.98 -0.54 3.70
C PHE A 26 -3.94 0.27 2.94
N ILE A 27 -2.70 0.27 3.41
CA ILE A 27 -1.60 0.85 2.66
C ILE A 27 -1.38 0.00 1.41
N LEU A 28 -1.72 0.56 0.25
CA LEU A 28 -1.66 -0.14 -1.02
C LEU A 28 -0.24 -0.27 -1.53
N GLY A 29 0.01 -1.34 -2.28
CA GLY A 29 1.31 -1.57 -2.89
C GLY A 29 2.24 -2.35 -1.97
N TYR A 30 1.80 -3.54 -1.55
CA TYR A 30 2.67 -4.52 -0.87
C TYR A 30 4.07 -4.57 -1.51
N GLU A 31 5.13 -4.35 -0.73
CA GLU A 31 6.44 -3.93 -1.22
C GLU A 31 7.06 -4.95 -2.16
N GLN A 32 6.95 -6.23 -1.80
CA GLN A 32 7.37 -7.33 -2.67
C GLN A 32 6.71 -7.23 -4.05
N HIS A 33 5.39 -7.04 -4.08
CA HIS A 33 4.63 -7.01 -5.33
C HIS A 33 5.01 -5.80 -6.19
N VAL A 34 5.15 -4.62 -5.57
CA VAL A 34 5.52 -3.40 -6.30
C VAL A 34 6.96 -3.49 -6.79
N TRP A 35 7.86 -4.04 -5.97
CA TRP A 35 9.23 -4.32 -6.37
C TRP A 35 9.27 -5.29 -7.56
N ASP A 36 8.51 -6.40 -7.54
CA ASP A 36 8.44 -7.36 -8.67
C ASP A 36 7.87 -6.72 -9.96
N MET A 37 6.91 -5.81 -9.82
CA MET A 37 6.37 -5.03 -10.94
C MET A 37 7.41 -4.08 -11.53
N MET A 38 8.19 -3.40 -10.67
CA MET A 38 9.27 -2.53 -11.12
C MET A 38 10.43 -3.31 -11.72
N ASP A 39 10.84 -4.42 -11.10
CA ASP A 39 11.91 -5.30 -11.56
C ASP A 39 11.56 -5.89 -12.93
N ARG A 40 10.30 -6.29 -13.14
CA ARG A 40 9.79 -6.73 -14.45
C ARG A 40 10.03 -5.68 -15.55
N VAL A 41 9.78 -4.39 -15.27
CA VAL A 41 10.01 -3.30 -16.22
C VAL A 41 11.51 -3.11 -16.46
N VAL A 42 12.30 -2.96 -15.40
CA VAL A 42 13.73 -2.64 -15.48
C VAL A 42 14.51 -3.76 -16.19
N ASN A 43 14.20 -5.02 -15.88
CA ASN A 43 14.74 -6.18 -16.58
C ASN A 43 14.28 -6.23 -18.04
N GLY A 44 13.00 -5.98 -18.30
CA GLY A 44 12.43 -5.98 -19.63
C GLY A 44 12.99 -4.88 -20.55
N GLU A 45 13.40 -3.74 -19.98
CA GLU A 45 14.08 -2.64 -20.69
C GLU A 45 15.62 -2.80 -20.74
N GLY A 46 16.16 -3.86 -20.15
CA GLY A 46 17.59 -4.21 -20.25
C GLY A 46 18.51 -3.46 -19.29
N ALA A 47 17.98 -2.83 -18.23
CA ALA A 47 18.77 -2.18 -17.19
C ALA A 47 19.33 -3.18 -16.14
N GLY A 48 18.86 -4.43 -16.15
CA GLY A 48 19.27 -5.47 -15.20
C GLY A 48 18.40 -5.52 -13.95
N PRO A 49 18.60 -6.51 -13.06
CA PRO A 49 17.74 -6.71 -11.91
C PRO A 49 17.93 -5.58 -10.89
N LEU A 50 16.86 -5.28 -10.16
CA LEU A 50 16.90 -4.37 -9.02
C LEU A 50 17.65 -4.98 -7.83
N ASP A 51 18.21 -4.12 -7.00
CA ASP A 51 18.73 -4.54 -5.69
C ASP A 51 17.57 -4.85 -4.75
N ASP A 52 17.85 -5.64 -3.71
CA ASP A 52 16.89 -6.00 -2.67
C ASP A 52 16.58 -4.79 -1.78
N GLY A 53 15.37 -4.27 -1.92
CA GLY A 53 14.79 -3.27 -1.03
C GLY A 53 13.98 -2.20 -1.75
N SER A 54 13.08 -1.57 -1.01
CA SER A 54 12.25 -0.46 -1.46
C SER A 54 12.22 0.64 -0.40
N ASN A 55 12.34 1.90 -0.80
CA ASN A 55 11.95 3.00 0.05
C ASN A 55 10.42 3.06 0.07
N SER A 56 9.82 3.07 1.26
CA SER A 56 8.41 3.39 1.45
C SER A 56 8.26 4.70 2.22
N LEU A 57 7.34 5.55 1.76
CA LEU A 57 6.89 6.75 2.44
C LEU A 57 5.37 6.87 2.32
N ILE A 58 4.70 6.79 3.46
CA ILE A 58 3.27 7.02 3.58
C ILE A 58 3.06 8.40 4.18
N THR A 59 2.32 9.25 3.47
CA THR A 59 1.89 10.54 3.96
C THR A 59 0.38 10.52 4.19
N ALA A 60 -0.04 10.85 5.40
CA ALA A 60 -1.45 10.98 5.75
C ALA A 60 -1.73 12.40 6.25
N THR A 61 -2.61 13.12 5.55
CA THR A 61 -2.99 14.51 5.87
C THR A 61 -4.38 14.57 6.46
N ALA A 62 -4.52 15.23 7.62
CA ALA A 62 -5.77 15.44 8.33
C ALA A 62 -6.69 16.44 7.60
N ASN A 63 -7.96 16.06 7.38
CA ASN A 63 -8.96 16.98 6.81
C ASN A 63 -9.83 17.68 7.87
N ALA A 64 -9.73 17.27 9.13
CA ALA A 64 -10.45 17.81 10.26
C ALA A 64 -9.51 18.14 11.42
N ASP A 65 -9.98 19.01 12.33
CA ASP A 65 -9.26 19.31 13.57
C ASP A 65 -9.43 18.16 14.56
N PHE A 66 -8.42 17.90 15.40
CA PHE A 66 -8.39 16.78 16.35
C PHE A 66 -8.63 15.40 15.68
N GLN A 67 -8.01 15.21 14.52
CA GLN A 67 -7.98 13.93 13.85
C GLN A 67 -7.15 12.92 14.65
N VAL A 68 -7.67 11.72 14.84
CA VAL A 68 -6.91 10.60 15.41
C VAL A 68 -6.64 9.58 14.32
N ILE A 69 -5.41 9.08 14.25
CA ILE A 69 -4.95 8.03 13.34
C ILE A 69 -4.54 6.84 14.20
N TYR A 70 -5.05 5.66 13.85
CA TYR A 70 -4.61 4.39 14.37
C TYR A 70 -3.81 3.71 13.26
N TYR A 71 -2.54 3.43 13.52
CA TYR A 71 -1.65 2.78 12.57
C TYR A 71 -1.26 1.42 13.12
N ASP A 72 -1.57 0.38 12.37
CA ASP A 72 -1.42 -1.00 12.79
C ASP A 72 -0.58 -1.76 11.78
N HIS A 73 0.51 -2.31 12.28
CA HIS A 73 1.49 -3.03 11.50
C HIS A 73 0.93 -4.39 11.09
N TRP A 74 1.19 -4.80 9.86
CA TRP A 74 0.73 -6.10 9.38
C TRP A 74 1.54 -7.27 9.95
N GLU A 75 2.81 -7.05 10.30
CA GLU A 75 3.80 -8.10 10.47
C GLU A 75 3.54 -9.01 11.69
N ASP A 76 2.91 -8.48 12.76
CA ASP A 76 2.46 -9.26 13.92
C ASP A 76 0.96 -9.60 13.91
N GLY A 77 0.29 -9.30 12.79
CA GLY A 77 -1.14 -9.49 12.56
C GLY A 77 -1.98 -8.35 13.12
N PHE A 78 -3.09 -8.05 12.47
CA PHE A 78 -3.89 -6.88 12.85
C PHE A 78 -4.61 -7.02 14.20
N GLU A 79 -4.79 -5.87 14.84
CA GLU A 79 -5.58 -5.70 16.05
C GLU A 79 -7.01 -6.23 15.88
N ALA A 80 -7.47 -6.98 16.88
CA ALA A 80 -8.86 -7.43 16.95
C ALA A 80 -9.82 -6.27 17.23
N ASP A 81 -9.37 -5.30 18.04
CA ASP A 81 -10.07 -4.05 18.32
C ASP A 81 -9.10 -2.87 18.29
N ILE A 82 -8.99 -2.24 17.12
CA ILE A 82 -8.09 -1.11 16.90
C ILE A 82 -8.33 0.07 17.87
N PHE A 83 -9.53 0.22 18.43
CA PHE A 83 -9.84 1.35 19.31
C PHE A 83 -9.42 1.09 20.75
N ASN A 84 -8.98 -0.13 21.05
CA ASN A 84 -8.37 -0.52 22.31
C ASN A 84 -7.15 -1.41 22.02
N PRO A 85 -6.07 -0.87 21.41
CA PRO A 85 -4.92 -1.65 21.00
C PRO A 85 -4.31 -2.47 22.14
N ALA A 86 -3.95 -3.71 21.86
CA ALA A 86 -3.27 -4.62 22.77
C ALA A 86 -1.80 -4.86 22.38
N GLN A 87 -1.47 -4.69 21.10
CA GLN A 87 -0.13 -4.82 20.53
C GLN A 87 0.64 -3.52 20.74
N ALA A 88 1.92 -3.64 21.08
CA ALA A 88 2.77 -2.49 21.36
C ALA A 88 3.30 -1.82 20.08
N SER A 89 3.20 -2.51 18.94
CA SER A 89 3.54 -2.03 17.61
C SER A 89 2.49 -1.05 17.08
N THR A 90 1.21 -1.25 17.42
CA THR A 90 0.12 -0.36 17.01
C THR A 90 0.28 1.02 17.64
N MET A 91 0.22 2.06 16.81
CA MET A 91 0.32 3.45 17.23
C MET A 91 -1.03 4.16 17.18
N VAL A 92 -1.24 5.05 18.13
CA VAL A 92 -2.33 6.02 18.14
C VAL A 92 -1.70 7.41 18.05
N LEU A 93 -2.06 8.17 17.02
CA LEU A 93 -1.50 9.49 16.73
C LEU A 93 -2.62 10.53 16.73
N GLY A 94 -2.40 11.64 17.41
CA GLY A 94 -3.30 12.78 17.48
C GLY A 94 -4.37 12.70 18.58
N ASP A 95 -4.24 11.79 19.54
CA ASP A 95 -5.19 11.60 20.64
C ASP A 95 -4.87 12.41 21.92
N GLY A 96 -3.67 13.01 21.98
CA GLY A 96 -3.19 13.84 23.08
C GLY A 96 -2.30 13.11 24.08
N ASP A 97 -2.01 11.83 23.86
CA ASP A 97 -1.18 10.98 24.72
C ASP A 97 0.07 10.48 23.96
N PRO A 98 1.26 11.07 24.15
CA PRO A 98 2.46 10.67 23.43
C PRO A 98 3.00 9.27 23.82
N SER A 99 2.36 8.54 24.75
CA SER A 99 2.86 7.25 25.25
C SER A 99 2.50 6.05 24.38
N ASN A 100 1.55 6.19 23.46
CA ASN A 100 1.11 5.16 22.50
C ASN A 100 1.37 5.59 21.03
N GLY A 101 2.20 6.62 20.84
CA GLY A 101 2.49 7.27 19.57
C GLY A 101 2.49 8.78 19.74
N ASP A 102 3.40 9.50 19.07
CA ASP A 102 3.41 10.96 19.08
C ASP A 102 3.42 11.47 17.63
N ALA A 103 2.33 12.12 17.21
CA ALA A 103 2.23 12.75 15.89
C ALA A 103 3.39 13.73 15.61
N CYS A 104 3.96 14.33 16.65
CA CYS A 104 5.12 15.23 16.53
C CYS A 104 6.38 14.52 16.01
N ASP A 105 6.52 13.21 16.23
CA ASP A 105 7.68 12.45 15.76
C ASP A 105 7.67 12.24 14.24
N PHE A 106 6.49 12.38 13.62
CA PHE A 106 6.26 12.09 12.20
C PHE A 106 5.94 13.34 11.37
N THR A 107 6.03 14.53 11.95
CA THR A 107 5.81 15.79 11.24
C THR A 107 7.02 16.72 11.35
N LEU A 108 7.26 17.52 10.31
CA LEU A 108 8.32 18.54 10.32
C LEU A 108 7.79 19.92 10.70
N ASP A 109 6.48 20.05 10.89
CA ASP A 109 5.83 21.29 11.30
C ASP A 109 5.96 21.52 12.82
N VAL A 110 5.68 22.75 13.27
CA VAL A 110 5.67 23.07 14.70
C VAL A 110 4.57 22.26 15.36
N CYS A 111 4.98 21.26 16.15
CA CYS A 111 4.12 20.39 16.91
C CYS A 111 4.40 20.58 18.41
N THR A 112 3.34 20.64 19.22
CA THR A 112 3.45 20.96 20.66
C THR A 112 2.89 19.88 21.58
N SER A 113 2.29 18.84 21.01
CA SER A 113 1.68 17.68 21.67
C SER A 113 1.28 16.66 20.61
N ASP A 114 0.95 15.42 21.00
CA ASP A 114 0.31 14.44 20.13
C ASP A 114 -1.10 14.91 19.68
N THR A 115 -1.17 15.79 18.69
CA THR A 115 -2.42 16.37 18.18
C THR A 115 -2.30 16.59 16.69
N LEU A 116 -3.35 16.25 15.94
CA LEU A 116 -3.43 16.47 14.49
C LEU A 116 -4.63 17.35 14.14
N ASP A 117 -4.35 18.60 13.77
CA ASP A 117 -5.33 19.56 13.27
C ASP A 117 -5.42 19.54 11.74
N ARG A 118 -6.48 20.17 11.20
CA ARG A 118 -6.69 20.21 9.75
C ARG A 118 -5.46 20.75 9.01
N GLY A 119 -5.04 20.01 7.99
CA GLY A 119 -3.93 20.35 7.12
C GLY A 119 -2.57 19.93 7.67
N GLN A 120 -2.49 19.50 8.93
CA GLN A 120 -1.32 18.80 9.42
C GLN A 120 -1.24 17.39 8.82
N TYR A 121 -0.03 16.84 8.79
CA TYR A 121 0.25 15.54 8.21
C TYR A 121 1.27 14.78 9.05
N VAL A 122 1.22 13.45 8.91
CA VAL A 122 2.27 12.53 9.36
C VAL A 122 2.95 11.92 8.15
N ASN A 123 4.27 11.81 8.22
CA ASN A 123 5.13 11.13 7.25
C ASN A 123 5.72 9.89 7.91
N LEU A 124 5.21 8.74 7.52
CA LEU A 124 5.61 7.44 8.00
C LEU A 124 6.56 6.85 6.96
N ALA A 125 7.85 7.10 7.17
CA ALA A 125 8.90 6.63 6.28
C ALA A 125 9.44 5.29 6.77
N SER A 126 9.73 4.35 5.88
CA SER A 126 10.32 3.03 6.17
C SER A 126 11.61 3.02 7.02
N ASN A 127 12.24 4.19 7.19
CA ASN A 127 13.44 4.40 8.02
C ASN A 127 13.17 5.10 9.36
N ALA A 128 11.93 5.52 9.63
CA ALA A 128 11.49 6.11 10.88
C ALA A 128 11.08 5.01 11.88
N GLY A 129 11.21 5.26 13.19
CA GLY A 129 10.74 4.34 14.24
C GLY A 129 11.69 3.20 14.62
N LEU A 130 12.76 2.95 13.87
CA LEU A 130 13.78 1.96 14.24
C LEU A 130 14.65 2.45 15.41
N SER A 131 14.81 1.62 16.43
CA SER A 131 15.62 1.95 17.62
C SER A 131 17.08 2.36 17.28
N ALA A 132 17.71 3.10 18.20
CA ALA A 132 18.95 3.90 18.06
C ALA A 132 20.26 3.20 17.57
N GLY A 133 20.19 2.01 16.97
CA GLY A 133 21.26 1.41 16.19
C GLY A 133 21.28 1.80 14.71
N CYS A 134 20.22 2.46 14.23
CA CYS A 134 20.06 2.88 12.84
C CYS A 134 20.73 4.25 12.61
N THR A 135 22.06 4.29 12.53
CA THR A 135 22.75 5.50 12.06
C THR A 135 22.55 5.63 10.57
N VAL A 136 21.77 6.62 10.13
CA VAL A 136 21.75 7.07 8.72
C VAL A 136 23.20 7.14 8.24
N PRO A 137 23.64 6.32 7.28
CA PRO A 137 25.03 6.35 6.87
C PRO A 137 25.32 7.75 6.34
N SER A 138 26.51 8.26 6.65
CA SER A 138 27.09 9.34 5.87
C SER A 138 26.88 9.05 4.38
N ILE A 139 26.51 10.07 3.62
CA ILE A 139 26.25 10.14 2.16
C ILE A 139 27.35 9.56 1.23
N ASP A 140 27.98 8.44 1.56
CA ASP A 140 28.93 7.71 0.72
C ASP A 140 28.17 6.76 -0.21
N PRO A 141 28.09 7.05 -1.51
CA PRO A 141 27.29 6.30 -2.46
C PRO A 141 27.93 4.96 -2.90
N LEU A 142 29.03 4.52 -2.28
CA LEU A 142 29.79 3.33 -2.70
C LEU A 142 29.78 2.17 -1.69
N THR A 143 29.15 2.32 -0.53
CA THR A 143 29.00 1.26 0.48
C THR A 143 27.60 1.28 1.08
N PHE A 144 26.60 0.90 0.29
CA PHE A 144 25.21 0.78 0.72
C PHE A 144 24.99 -0.63 1.29
N THR A 145 25.03 -0.78 2.61
CA THR A 145 24.80 -2.08 3.28
C THR A 145 23.83 -1.99 4.45
N ASP A 146 23.00 -0.94 4.54
CA ASP A 146 22.07 -0.79 5.66
C ASP A 146 20.63 -1.12 5.25
N LEU A 147 20.15 -2.28 5.69
CA LEU A 147 18.75 -2.77 5.71
C LEU A 147 17.80 -1.86 6.53
N CYS A 148 18.28 -0.70 6.93
CA CYS A 148 17.75 0.12 8.01
C CYS A 148 17.04 1.37 7.46
N SER A 149 17.27 1.71 6.18
CA SER A 149 16.61 2.82 5.49
C SER A 149 15.46 2.41 4.57
N THR A 150 15.26 1.11 4.36
CA THR A 150 14.37 0.55 3.34
C THR A 150 13.57 -0.61 3.88
N VAL A 151 12.44 -0.87 3.24
CA VAL A 151 11.68 -2.11 3.42
C VAL A 151 12.37 -3.20 2.59
N PRO A 152 12.76 -4.35 3.20
CA PRO A 152 13.31 -5.46 2.44
C PRO A 152 12.26 -6.09 1.53
N VAL A 153 12.71 -6.76 0.47
CA VAL A 153 11.85 -7.61 -0.36
C VAL A 153 11.46 -8.81 0.50
N ASN A 154 10.17 -8.95 0.78
CA ASN A 154 9.58 -9.80 1.84
C ASN A 154 9.80 -9.28 3.28
N PRO A 155 9.02 -8.29 3.74
CA PRO A 155 9.15 -7.71 5.07
C PRO A 155 8.59 -8.55 6.22
N ARG A 156 8.18 -9.82 6.01
CA ARG A 156 7.65 -10.64 7.12
C ARG A 156 8.66 -10.77 8.26
N CYS A 157 8.11 -10.77 9.47
CA CYS A 157 8.85 -11.26 10.62
C CYS A 157 9.41 -12.64 10.34
N ALA A 158 10.70 -12.83 10.63
CA ALA A 158 11.41 -14.08 10.45
C ALA A 158 10.73 -15.24 11.17
N THR A 159 9.96 -14.94 12.22
CA THR A 159 9.01 -15.85 12.86
C THR A 159 7.63 -15.18 12.97
N PRO A 160 6.58 -15.72 12.29
CA PRO A 160 5.22 -15.18 12.39
C PRO A 160 4.74 -15.10 13.84
N GLY A 161 4.24 -13.92 14.25
CA GLY A 161 3.78 -13.66 15.63
C GLY A 161 4.89 -13.49 16.67
N ALA A 162 6.15 -13.38 16.23
CA ALA A 162 7.30 -13.09 17.10
C ALA A 162 8.26 -12.11 16.42
N CYS A 163 7.69 -11.00 15.95
CA CYS A 163 8.41 -9.87 15.40
C CYS A 163 9.33 -9.22 16.43
N THR A 164 10.46 -8.73 15.95
CA THR A 164 11.38 -7.86 16.67
C THR A 164 11.14 -6.42 16.25
N ASP A 165 11.48 -5.46 17.11
CA ASP A 165 11.30 -4.02 16.84
C ASP A 165 11.99 -3.53 15.55
N SER A 166 12.92 -4.31 14.98
CA SER A 166 13.59 -4.01 13.70
C SER A 166 12.84 -4.48 12.45
N GLU A 167 11.80 -5.30 12.62
CA GLU A 167 11.01 -5.89 11.55
C GLU A 167 9.75 -5.09 11.25
N PHE A 168 9.23 -4.29 12.20
CA PHE A 168 8.11 -3.38 11.93
C PHE A 168 8.53 -2.24 11.02
N ARG A 169 7.88 -2.14 9.86
CA ARG A 169 8.11 -1.09 8.88
C ARG A 169 6.83 -0.35 8.58
N PHE A 170 6.98 0.90 8.18
CA PHE A 170 5.91 1.63 7.52
C PHE A 170 5.91 1.21 6.06
N ASP A 171 4.98 0.33 5.71
CA ASP A 171 4.98 -0.32 4.42
C ASP A 171 3.56 -0.70 3.94
N GLY A 172 3.47 -1.27 2.75
CA GLY A 172 2.26 -1.79 2.14
C GLY A 172 1.85 -3.12 2.76
N GLY A 173 0.57 -3.22 3.12
CA GLY A 173 0.10 -4.28 4.01
C GLY A 173 -0.48 -3.70 5.29
N ASP A 174 0.15 -2.66 5.81
CA ASP A 174 -0.28 -1.99 7.03
C ASP A 174 -1.72 -1.45 6.96
N LEU A 175 -2.34 -1.39 8.12
CA LEU A 175 -3.71 -0.91 8.31
C LEU A 175 -3.67 0.48 8.93
N LEU A 176 -4.32 1.43 8.26
CA LEU A 176 -4.55 2.75 8.80
C LEU A 176 -6.05 2.96 9.02
N ARG A 177 -6.42 3.41 10.21
CA ARG A 177 -7.79 3.85 10.52
C ARG A 177 -7.78 5.26 11.06
N SER A 178 -8.85 6.00 10.82
CA SER A 178 -8.96 7.37 11.29
C SER A 178 -10.27 7.61 12.01
N THR A 179 -10.28 8.50 13.01
CA THR A 179 -11.50 9.08 13.59
C THR A 179 -11.43 10.60 13.58
N GLY A 180 -12.54 11.26 13.25
CA GLY A 180 -12.63 12.72 13.11
C GLY A 180 -12.87 13.18 11.68
N GLY A 181 -12.77 12.28 10.71
CA GLY A 181 -12.95 12.57 9.28
C GLY A 181 -12.01 11.73 8.40
N PRO A 182 -12.12 11.91 7.07
CA PRO A 182 -11.23 11.26 6.14
C PRO A 182 -9.82 11.86 6.18
N LEU A 183 -8.85 11.05 5.77
CA LEU A 183 -7.49 11.48 5.47
C LEU A 183 -7.28 11.54 3.95
N SER A 184 -6.39 12.42 3.52
CA SER A 184 -5.74 12.28 2.21
C SER A 184 -4.48 11.46 2.43
N VAL A 185 -4.43 10.25 1.86
CA VAL A 185 -3.34 9.30 2.07
C VAL A 185 -2.64 9.04 0.74
N VAL A 186 -1.31 9.13 0.75
CA VAL A 186 -0.46 8.85 -0.40
C VAL A 186 0.67 7.91 0.03
N HIS A 187 0.93 6.88 -0.75
CA HIS A 187 2.07 5.97 -0.56
C HIS A 187 3.03 6.10 -1.73
N THR A 188 4.28 6.47 -1.44
CA THR A 188 5.37 6.62 -2.40
C THR A 188 6.36 5.48 -2.23
N GLN A 189 6.74 4.86 -3.34
CA GLN A 189 7.65 3.73 -3.37
C GLN A 189 8.69 3.85 -4.47
N ASP A 190 9.95 3.52 -4.16
CA ASP A 190 11.03 3.40 -5.13
C ASP A 190 12.02 2.29 -4.75
N PRO A 191 12.58 1.53 -5.71
CA PRO A 191 13.48 0.43 -5.41
C PRO A 191 14.93 0.90 -5.28
N MET A 192 15.15 2.02 -4.57
CA MET A 192 16.46 2.63 -4.32
C MET A 192 17.25 3.00 -5.59
N THR A 193 16.54 3.23 -6.69
CA THR A 193 17.12 3.60 -7.97
C THR A 193 16.42 4.81 -8.58
N GLN A 194 17.15 5.59 -9.37
CA GLN A 194 16.61 6.78 -10.04
C GLN A 194 15.75 6.46 -11.27
N TYR A 195 15.70 5.19 -11.70
CA TYR A 195 15.11 4.83 -12.99
C TYR A 195 13.60 4.59 -12.95
N ILE A 196 13.08 4.17 -11.79
CA ILE A 196 11.68 3.80 -11.63
C ILE A 196 11.24 4.07 -10.19
N GLY A 197 9.96 4.38 -10.03
CA GLY A 197 9.35 4.74 -8.76
C GLY A 197 7.95 5.29 -9.01
N GLY A 198 7.14 5.37 -7.97
CA GLY A 198 5.75 5.78 -8.08
C GLY A 198 5.18 6.31 -6.79
N SER A 199 4.02 6.95 -6.91
CA SER A 199 3.25 7.42 -5.77
C SER A 199 1.77 7.21 -6.06
N THR A 200 1.04 6.71 -5.08
CA THR A 200 -0.34 6.26 -5.21
C THR A 200 -1.20 6.91 -4.15
N GLU A 201 -2.28 7.58 -4.57
CA GLU A 201 -3.33 8.01 -3.66
C GLU A 201 -4.13 6.78 -3.19
N ILE A 202 -4.34 6.68 -1.88
CA ILE A 202 -5.09 5.59 -1.27
C ILE A 202 -6.47 6.09 -0.89
N LEU A 203 -7.48 5.40 -1.40
CA LEU A 203 -8.87 5.66 -1.05
C LEU A 203 -9.29 4.79 0.14
N ALA A 204 -10.11 5.37 1.00
CA ALA A 204 -10.72 4.65 2.11
C ALA A 204 -11.67 3.55 1.62
N ARG A 205 -11.87 2.52 2.44
CA ARG A 205 -12.87 1.47 2.23
C ARG A 205 -14.25 2.06 1.98
N GLU A 206 -14.63 3.10 2.71
CA GLU A 206 -15.94 3.74 2.60
C GLU A 206 -16.18 4.32 1.20
N ALA A 207 -15.12 4.72 0.47
CA ALA A 207 -15.23 5.20 -0.90
C ALA A 207 -15.55 4.09 -1.92
N VAL A 208 -15.27 2.83 -1.55
CA VAL A 208 -15.42 1.65 -2.42
C VAL A 208 -16.37 0.59 -1.83
N ASN A 209 -17.08 0.89 -0.74
CA ASN A 209 -17.87 -0.07 0.03
C ASN A 209 -18.99 -0.77 -0.77
N GLU A 210 -19.46 -0.15 -1.85
CA GLU A 210 -20.49 -0.69 -2.74
C GLU A 210 -19.94 -1.12 -4.11
N ALA A 211 -18.62 -1.07 -4.30
CA ALA A 211 -17.95 -1.45 -5.53
C ALA A 211 -17.54 -2.94 -5.48
N PHE A 212 -18.11 -3.73 -6.39
CA PHE A 212 -17.82 -5.17 -6.51
C PHE A 212 -17.40 -5.56 -7.93
N ALA A 213 -17.25 -4.57 -8.81
CA ALA A 213 -16.85 -4.78 -10.19
C ALA A 213 -16.05 -3.57 -10.68
N TYR A 214 -14.89 -3.85 -11.26
CA TYR A 214 -13.92 -2.85 -11.72
C TYR A 214 -13.54 -3.14 -13.17
N SER A 215 -13.25 -2.08 -13.92
CA SER A 215 -12.81 -2.19 -15.32
C SER A 215 -11.46 -1.52 -15.46
N ILE A 216 -10.51 -2.22 -16.06
CA ILE A 216 -9.16 -1.73 -16.31
C ILE A 216 -9.12 -1.13 -17.72
N PRO A 217 -8.86 0.19 -17.87
CA PRO A 217 -9.02 0.88 -19.16
C PRO A 217 -7.83 0.68 -20.10
N VAL A 218 -6.69 0.22 -19.58
CA VAL A 218 -5.42 0.06 -20.30
C VAL A 218 -4.88 -1.34 -20.10
N GLY A 219 -3.95 -1.76 -20.95
CA GLY A 219 -3.34 -3.08 -20.87
C GLY A 219 -2.21 -3.23 -21.87
N GLU A 220 -1.51 -4.35 -21.76
CA GLU A 220 -0.33 -4.66 -22.57
C GLU A 220 -0.66 -4.83 -24.06
N ASP A 221 -1.91 -5.08 -24.43
CA ASP A 221 -2.35 -5.14 -25.83
C ASP A 221 -2.51 -3.76 -26.50
N LEU A 222 -2.42 -2.66 -25.75
CA LEU A 222 -2.54 -1.29 -26.27
C LEU A 222 -1.18 -0.59 -26.50
N HIS A 223 -0.07 -1.31 -26.37
CA HIS A 223 1.26 -0.73 -26.54
C HIS A 223 1.72 -0.84 -28.01
N ASP A 224 2.26 0.25 -28.57
CA ASP A 224 2.83 0.31 -29.93
C ASP A 224 4.36 0.25 -29.90
N ALA A 225 5.01 -0.02 -31.04
CA ALA A 225 6.47 0.06 -31.15
C ALA A 225 6.97 1.52 -31.16
N GLY A 226 7.91 1.88 -30.27
CA GLY A 226 8.46 3.23 -30.18
C GLY A 226 9.35 3.49 -28.96
N PHE A 227 9.69 4.75 -28.72
CA PHE A 227 10.32 5.23 -27.48
C PHE A 227 9.22 5.79 -26.56
N PHE A 228 9.30 5.53 -25.25
CA PHE A 228 8.28 5.87 -24.25
C PHE A 228 6.93 5.22 -24.57
N ILE A 229 6.83 3.93 -24.30
CA ILE A 229 5.63 3.16 -24.58
C ILE A 229 4.86 2.99 -23.26
N PRO A 230 3.97 3.92 -22.88
CA PRO A 230 3.12 3.71 -21.72
C PRO A 230 2.33 2.42 -21.97
N PHE A 231 2.23 1.55 -20.95
CA PHE A 231 1.53 0.27 -21.00
C PHE A 231 2.25 -0.89 -21.68
N LYS A 232 3.57 -0.81 -21.92
CA LYS A 232 4.34 -1.99 -22.32
C LYS A 232 4.30 -3.10 -21.26
N TYR A 233 4.31 -2.70 -19.99
CA TYR A 233 4.01 -3.54 -18.85
C TYR A 233 2.81 -2.97 -18.11
N VAL A 234 1.86 -3.82 -17.78
CA VAL A 234 0.69 -3.48 -16.98
C VAL A 234 0.47 -4.57 -15.96
N ASP A 235 0.38 -4.17 -14.69
CA ASP A 235 0.16 -5.08 -13.57
C ASP A 235 -0.92 -4.53 -12.63
N LEU A 236 -1.55 -5.45 -11.90
CA LEU A 236 -2.55 -5.18 -10.88
C LEU A 236 -2.04 -5.67 -9.53
N ASN A 237 -2.21 -4.85 -8.50
CA ASN A 237 -2.08 -5.24 -7.09
C ASN A 237 -3.42 -4.97 -6.40
N ILE A 238 -3.97 -5.94 -5.68
CA ILE A 238 -5.32 -5.85 -5.08
C ILE A 238 -5.25 -6.28 -3.62
N VAL A 239 -5.95 -5.59 -2.72
CA VAL A 239 -6.12 -5.96 -1.31
C VAL A 239 -7.57 -6.17 -0.94
N ALA A 240 -7.85 -7.17 -0.11
CA ALA A 240 -9.18 -7.41 0.44
C ALA A 240 -9.39 -6.73 1.80
N PHE A 241 -10.55 -6.07 1.97
CA PHE A 241 -10.92 -5.46 3.26
C PHE A 241 -11.45 -6.45 4.30
N GLU A 242 -11.85 -7.64 3.86
CA GLU A 242 -12.54 -8.64 4.65
C GLU A 242 -12.06 -10.05 4.29
N ASP A 243 -12.14 -10.96 5.26
CA ASP A 243 -11.83 -12.38 5.06
C ASP A 243 -12.73 -13.02 4.00
N ASP A 244 -12.35 -14.15 3.43
CA ASP A 244 -13.19 -14.89 2.47
C ASP A 244 -13.66 -14.03 1.27
N THR A 245 -12.85 -13.09 0.80
CA THR A 245 -13.18 -12.26 -0.37
C THR A 245 -12.85 -13.03 -1.64
N SER A 246 -13.88 -13.52 -2.36
CA SER A 246 -13.69 -14.17 -3.65
C SER A 246 -13.46 -13.13 -4.75
N ILE A 247 -12.44 -13.39 -5.57
CA ILE A 247 -12.01 -12.53 -6.68
C ILE A 247 -12.03 -13.33 -7.98
N LEU A 248 -12.58 -12.73 -9.04
CA LEU A 248 -12.50 -13.19 -10.41
C LEU A 248 -11.89 -12.07 -11.26
N VAL A 249 -10.75 -12.35 -11.88
CA VAL A 249 -10.15 -11.45 -12.88
C VAL A 249 -10.32 -12.08 -14.25
N THR A 250 -10.91 -11.33 -15.18
CA THR A 250 -11.01 -11.73 -16.60
C THR A 250 -10.25 -10.74 -17.45
N SER A 251 -9.44 -11.21 -18.39
CA SER A 251 -8.71 -10.34 -19.30
C SER A 251 -8.89 -10.80 -20.76
N PRO A 252 -9.29 -9.91 -21.68
CA PRO A 252 -9.47 -10.24 -23.09
C PRO A 252 -8.23 -10.90 -23.69
N GLY A 253 -8.40 -12.07 -24.32
CA GLY A 253 -7.28 -12.81 -24.93
C GLY A 253 -6.34 -13.55 -23.97
N ALA A 254 -6.33 -13.20 -22.67
CA ALA A 254 -5.50 -13.84 -21.65
C ALA A 254 -6.27 -14.83 -20.74
N GLY A 255 -7.60 -14.80 -20.74
CA GLY A 255 -8.43 -15.77 -20.03
C GLY A 255 -8.98 -15.23 -18.70
N ALA A 256 -9.03 -16.08 -17.68
CA ALA A 256 -9.55 -15.72 -16.37
C ALA A 256 -8.84 -16.50 -15.25
N VAL A 257 -8.71 -15.85 -14.10
CA VAL A 257 -8.20 -16.43 -12.84
C VAL A 257 -9.17 -16.14 -11.70
N SER A 258 -9.23 -17.04 -10.73
CA SER A 258 -10.09 -16.88 -9.55
C SER A 258 -9.42 -17.41 -8.30
N PHE A 259 -9.56 -16.68 -7.20
CA PHE A 259 -8.94 -16.99 -5.91
C PHE A 259 -9.74 -16.34 -4.77
N ILE A 260 -9.30 -16.58 -3.54
CA ILE A 260 -9.86 -16.00 -2.32
C ILE A 260 -8.73 -15.25 -1.63
N LEU A 261 -9.03 -14.05 -1.15
CA LEU A 261 -8.15 -13.28 -0.27
C LEU A 261 -8.82 -13.13 1.10
N ASP A 262 -8.02 -13.31 2.13
CA ASP A 262 -8.39 -12.92 3.48
C ASP A 262 -8.07 -11.44 3.73
N ARG A 263 -8.54 -10.88 4.85
CA ARG A 263 -8.39 -9.46 5.16
C ARG A 263 -6.91 -9.05 5.16
N GLY A 264 -6.61 -7.99 4.43
CA GLY A 264 -5.25 -7.43 4.29
C GLY A 264 -4.33 -8.23 3.37
N GLN A 265 -4.75 -9.40 2.87
CA GLN A 265 -3.96 -10.10 1.87
C GLN A 265 -3.97 -9.35 0.55
N HIS A 266 -2.80 -9.30 -0.08
CA HIS A 266 -2.57 -8.69 -1.36
C HIS A 266 -2.43 -9.77 -2.44
N TRP A 267 -2.93 -9.51 -3.63
CA TRP A 267 -2.65 -10.30 -4.84
C TRP A 267 -1.96 -9.45 -5.89
N SER A 268 -1.03 -10.05 -6.66
CA SER A 268 -0.40 -9.47 -7.84
C SER A 268 -0.77 -10.24 -9.11
N SER A 269 -1.02 -9.54 -10.24
CA SER A 269 -1.22 -10.16 -11.57
C SER A 269 -0.05 -11.03 -12.02
N GLN A 270 1.12 -10.87 -11.40
CA GLN A 270 2.27 -11.74 -11.62
C GLN A 270 2.15 -13.11 -10.94
N GLY A 271 1.07 -13.36 -10.20
CA GLY A 271 0.74 -14.67 -9.63
C GLY A 271 1.15 -14.83 -8.17
N PHE A 272 1.14 -13.77 -7.38
CA PHE A 272 1.54 -13.80 -5.97
C PHE A 272 0.36 -13.48 -5.05
N ILE A 273 0.33 -14.09 -3.87
CA ILE A 273 -0.47 -13.65 -2.73
C ILE A 273 0.51 -13.37 -1.60
N ASP A 274 0.54 -12.13 -1.12
CA ASP A 274 1.58 -11.59 -0.23
C ASP A 274 3.00 -12.01 -0.72
N ASP A 275 3.91 -12.31 0.19
CA ASP A 275 5.24 -12.91 -0.08
C ASP A 275 5.21 -14.42 -0.41
N GLY A 276 4.05 -14.97 -0.75
CA GLY A 276 3.90 -16.37 -1.10
C GLY A 276 4.70 -16.76 -2.34
N ALA A 277 4.88 -18.07 -2.55
CA ALA A 277 5.49 -18.55 -3.78
C ALA A 277 4.61 -18.20 -5.00
N GLN A 278 5.26 -17.87 -6.12
CA GLN A 278 4.54 -17.61 -7.38
C GLN A 278 3.66 -18.81 -7.77
N ASP A 279 2.38 -18.54 -8.01
CA ASP A 279 1.40 -19.49 -8.47
C ASP A 279 0.89 -19.10 -9.86
N ALA A 280 1.31 -19.89 -10.86
CA ALA A 280 0.92 -19.70 -12.24
C ALA A 280 -0.60 -19.89 -12.50
N THR A 281 -1.35 -20.47 -11.56
CA THR A 281 -2.81 -20.65 -11.70
C THR A 281 -3.59 -19.37 -11.40
N ILE A 282 -2.97 -18.40 -10.73
CA ILE A 282 -3.54 -17.08 -10.41
C ILE A 282 -2.78 -15.93 -11.09
N GLN A 283 -1.82 -16.26 -11.97
CA GLN A 283 -1.13 -15.30 -12.83
C GLN A 283 -1.98 -14.97 -14.07
N ILE A 284 -2.03 -13.69 -14.46
CA ILE A 284 -2.75 -13.27 -15.67
C ILE A 284 -2.13 -12.03 -16.31
N THR A 285 -1.95 -12.05 -17.64
CA THR A 285 -1.60 -10.84 -18.40
C THR A 285 -2.76 -9.85 -18.39
N VAL A 286 -2.48 -8.58 -18.12
CA VAL A 286 -3.50 -7.52 -18.06
C VAL A 286 -3.62 -6.82 -19.42
N ASN A 287 -4.60 -7.25 -20.21
CA ASN A 287 -5.04 -6.55 -21.43
C ASN A 287 -6.18 -5.55 -21.13
N ALA A 288 -6.31 -4.54 -21.98
CA ALA A 288 -7.30 -3.48 -21.84
C ALA A 288 -8.72 -4.03 -21.89
N GLY A 289 -9.58 -3.48 -21.03
CA GLY A 289 -10.91 -4.02 -20.79
C GLY A 289 -10.91 -5.25 -19.88
N ALA A 290 -9.79 -5.60 -19.24
CA ALA A 290 -9.78 -6.52 -18.12
C ALA A 290 -10.78 -6.07 -17.05
N LYS A 291 -11.36 -7.05 -16.36
CA LYS A 291 -12.36 -6.82 -15.31
C LYS A 291 -12.00 -7.59 -14.07
N VAL A 292 -12.23 -6.95 -12.93
CA VAL A 292 -12.18 -7.58 -11.61
C VAL A 292 -13.61 -7.62 -11.08
N SER A 293 -14.05 -8.78 -10.60
CA SER A 293 -15.34 -8.95 -9.94
C SER A 293 -15.11 -9.60 -8.58
N THR A 294 -15.74 -9.07 -7.54
CA THR A 294 -15.51 -9.50 -6.16
C THR A 294 -16.80 -9.73 -5.39
N THR A 295 -16.74 -10.49 -4.30
CA THR A 295 -17.88 -10.69 -3.40
C THR A 295 -17.95 -9.66 -2.27
N LYS A 296 -16.84 -8.97 -1.99
CA LYS A 296 -16.69 -7.99 -0.92
C LYS A 296 -15.81 -6.81 -1.42
N PRO A 297 -15.80 -5.67 -0.72
CA PRO A 297 -15.02 -4.51 -1.15
C PRO A 297 -13.53 -4.82 -1.21
N ILE A 298 -12.88 -4.30 -2.23
CA ILE A 298 -11.43 -4.34 -2.39
C ILE A 298 -10.89 -2.94 -2.65
N SER A 299 -9.59 -2.77 -2.47
CA SER A 299 -8.84 -1.66 -3.03
C SER A 299 -7.70 -2.20 -3.90
N GLY A 300 -7.10 -1.36 -4.73
CA GLY A 300 -6.04 -1.83 -5.61
C GLY A 300 -5.30 -0.74 -6.36
N LEU A 301 -4.15 -1.15 -6.87
CA LEU A 301 -3.22 -0.37 -7.65
C LEU A 301 -3.17 -0.93 -9.08
N LEU A 302 -3.23 -0.02 -10.05
CA LEU A 302 -2.87 -0.30 -11.44
C LEU A 302 -1.47 0.25 -11.69
N PHE A 303 -0.53 -0.65 -11.96
CA PHE A 303 0.85 -0.31 -12.29
C PHE A 303 1.06 -0.32 -13.80
N THR A 304 1.78 0.67 -14.32
CA THR A 304 2.13 0.73 -15.75
C THR A 304 3.57 1.22 -15.95
N GLY A 305 4.25 0.67 -16.96
CA GLY A 305 5.63 1.04 -17.30
C GLY A 305 5.99 0.71 -18.75
N GLY A 306 7.16 1.18 -19.19
CA GLY A 306 7.73 0.95 -20.53
C GLY A 306 8.56 2.11 -21.07
#